data_AF-A0A074WPY4-F1
#
_entry.id   AF-A0A074WPY4-F1
#
_cell.length_a   1.000
_cell.length_b   1.000
_cell.length_c   1.000
_cell.angle_alpha   90.00
_cell.angle_beta   90.00
_cell.angle_gamma   90.00
#
_symmetry.space_group_name_H-M   'P 1'
#
loop_
_entity.id
_entity.type
_entity.pdbx_description
1 polymer ?
#
loop_
_entity_poly.entity_id
_entity_poly.type
_entity_poly.pdbx_seq_one_letter_code
_entity_poly.pdbx_strand_id
1 'polypeptide(L)'
;MIPAEPRTSRNVTPQDSRPASDSSSEDSDTQSVELVQASHVPFDIMNYGTRIRDNAIHPLLFDKIVCRKIMPMAVRFKLNIEDNQNVLVSTAKQFPPLRHAICAITLLNSGMKNRPELVAGSFQHYDQAITACRSMPPSTNPEAVFFLHFVLLMYDIACASQRWPENRSSWALHLRKLASLAHEPAGSAVGRLKAYLSWYVLLLDAQAGLAGNPEAGHYTRAFLDNGRSLPVWPISRSQQVILSAPDAMDTFLQAHKLSLITFEMFAEQSQASLSFRSTFRDRRVALQERLDFIQDLSNRHAEKWRANCPAYLETWDDKSDLGIIRGTYNFARLQYSVLQLYLHTSIYPYQRLDGDAFTAEDTKHCTYIIDTVRQSFVFNDKENHHLAPALFLAGAATKNLSEKAAALIMLQEMEHAGLSGAVARVRHVLELVVREQAKKEMSGGSADEVDWIELSQEHGLKNVVFGM
;
A
#
# COMPACT_ATOMS: atom_id res chain seq x y z
N MET A 1 61.82 21.65 -63.14
CA MET A 1 61.88 21.89 -61.68
C MET A 1 61.54 20.59 -60.97
N ILE A 2 62.60 19.82 -60.75
CA ILE A 2 62.83 18.62 -59.91
C ILE A 2 63.95 19.11 -58.93
N PRO A 3 64.23 18.61 -57.70
CA PRO A 3 64.03 17.25 -57.15
C PRO A 3 63.42 17.21 -55.72
N ALA A 4 62.88 16.07 -55.24
CA ALA A 4 63.51 14.79 -54.84
C ALA A 4 64.21 14.86 -53.46
N GLU A 5 63.72 14.10 -52.48
CA GLU A 5 64.34 12.82 -52.00
C GLU A 5 65.27 13.07 -50.78
N PRO A 6 65.80 12.07 -50.05
CA PRO A 6 65.12 11.03 -49.28
C PRO A 6 65.85 10.71 -47.93
N ARG A 7 65.36 9.69 -47.19
CA ARG A 7 66.10 8.69 -46.37
C ARG A 7 67.16 9.19 -45.34
N THR A 8 67.11 8.72 -44.09
CA THR A 8 67.77 7.44 -43.77
C THR A 8 67.28 6.83 -42.45
N SER A 9 66.85 5.59 -42.57
CA SER A 9 66.76 4.58 -41.51
C SER A 9 68.10 3.84 -41.34
N ARG A 10 68.44 3.46 -40.11
CA ARG A 10 69.19 2.25 -39.66
C ARG A 10 69.55 2.51 -38.18
N ASN A 11 69.43 1.63 -37.20
CA ASN A 11 69.49 0.15 -37.11
C ASN A 11 69.28 -0.10 -35.58
N VAL A 12 68.49 -1.03 -35.02
CA VAL A 12 68.69 -2.48 -34.84
C VAL A 12 67.58 -2.95 -33.86
N THR A 13 66.81 -3.99 -34.19
CA THR A 13 66.05 -4.88 -33.26
C THR A 13 66.98 -5.99 -32.73
N PRO A 14 66.67 -6.83 -31.69
CA PRO A 14 65.35 -7.19 -31.14
C PRO A 14 65.32 -7.34 -29.59
N GLN A 15 64.16 -7.53 -28.98
CA GLN A 15 63.71 -8.72 -28.20
C GLN A 15 62.84 -8.15 -27.05
N ASP A 16 61.79 -8.73 -26.50
CA ASP A 16 61.09 -10.01 -26.64
C ASP A 16 59.73 -9.77 -25.91
N SER A 17 58.60 -9.99 -26.58
CA SER A 17 57.60 -11.02 -26.26
C SER A 17 56.61 -10.78 -25.09
N ARG A 18 55.40 -10.37 -25.53
CA ARG A 18 54.07 -10.92 -25.24
C ARG A 18 53.30 -10.58 -23.95
N PRO A 19 51.94 -10.66 -24.04
CA PRO A 19 50.98 -9.91 -23.23
C PRO A 19 50.07 -10.81 -22.37
N ALA A 20 49.37 -10.22 -21.41
CA ALA A 20 48.22 -10.81 -20.72
C ALA A 20 47.39 -9.62 -20.17
N SER A 21 46.18 -9.35 -20.66
CA SER A 21 44.89 -9.99 -20.33
C SER A 21 44.54 -9.89 -18.84
N ASP A 22 43.73 -8.89 -18.50
CA ASP A 22 42.81 -8.87 -17.35
C ASP A 22 41.56 -8.12 -17.87
N SER A 23 40.42 -8.75 -18.20
CA SER A 23 39.53 -9.56 -17.35
C SER A 23 39.14 -8.84 -16.06
N SER A 24 38.29 -7.81 -16.17
CA SER A 24 37.64 -7.20 -15.01
C SER A 24 36.54 -8.14 -14.49
N SER A 25 36.88 -8.91 -13.45
CA SER A 25 35.98 -9.55 -12.49
C SER A 25 35.03 -8.50 -11.89
N GLU A 26 33.71 -8.68 -11.93
CA GLU A 26 32.94 -9.44 -10.94
C GLU A 26 33.50 -9.30 -9.52
N ASP A 27 32.95 -8.36 -8.75
CA ASP A 27 32.93 -8.49 -7.29
C ASP A 27 31.56 -8.13 -6.74
N SER A 28 31.00 -9.16 -6.11
CA SER A 28 29.71 -9.27 -5.47
C SER A 28 29.88 -9.04 -3.97
N ASP A 29 29.31 -7.96 -3.44
CA ASP A 29 29.21 -7.77 -1.99
C ASP A 29 27.93 -8.44 -1.45
N THR A 30 27.98 -9.77 -1.33
CA THR A 30 27.11 -10.53 -0.42
C THR A 30 27.79 -10.60 0.95
N GLN A 31 27.32 -9.82 1.91
CA GLN A 31 27.69 -9.98 3.32
C GLN A 31 27.12 -11.31 3.85
N SER A 32 27.98 -12.31 3.92
CA SER A 32 27.79 -13.59 4.60
C SER A 32 27.87 -13.39 6.12
N VAL A 33 26.76 -13.67 6.81
CA VAL A 33 26.75 -13.80 8.27
C VAL A 33 27.23 -15.22 8.61
N GLU A 34 28.36 -15.33 9.29
CA GLU A 34 28.94 -16.59 9.75
C GLU A 34 27.96 -17.36 10.66
N LEU A 35 27.51 -18.53 10.19
CA LEU A 35 26.82 -19.51 11.01
C LEU A 35 27.86 -20.33 11.81
N VAL A 36 27.81 -20.18 13.13
CA VAL A 36 28.45 -21.09 14.08
C VAL A 36 27.96 -22.52 13.82
N GLN A 37 28.90 -23.43 13.52
CA GLN A 37 28.68 -24.87 13.36
C GLN A 37 27.97 -25.42 14.60
N ALA A 38 26.74 -25.90 14.42
CA ALA A 38 26.03 -26.70 15.41
C ALA A 38 25.89 -28.13 14.88
N SER A 39 26.32 -29.06 15.72
CA SER A 39 26.33 -30.51 15.55
C SER A 39 25.01 -31.11 15.07
N HIS A 40 25.12 -32.19 14.28
CA HIS A 40 24.02 -33.00 13.76
C HIS A 40 23.06 -33.45 14.87
N VAL A 41 21.79 -33.06 14.75
CA VAL A 41 20.65 -33.53 15.56
C VAL A 41 19.55 -34.02 14.61
N PRO A 42 18.81 -35.10 14.93
CA PRO A 42 17.89 -35.75 14.00
C PRO A 42 16.82 -34.78 13.47
N PHE A 43 16.61 -34.81 12.15
CA PHE A 43 15.51 -34.13 11.49
C PHE A 43 14.18 -34.75 11.93
N ASP A 44 13.54 -34.13 12.92
CA ASP A 44 12.10 -34.32 13.13
C ASP A 44 11.36 -33.52 12.05
N ILE A 45 10.72 -34.24 11.13
CA ILE A 45 10.27 -33.79 9.79
C ILE A 45 9.09 -32.78 9.83
N MET A 46 8.56 -32.44 11.01
CA MET A 46 7.28 -31.71 11.14
C MET A 46 7.36 -30.35 11.86
N ASN A 47 8.55 -29.80 12.15
CA ASN A 47 8.68 -28.52 12.86
C ASN A 47 9.04 -27.36 11.92
N TYR A 48 8.02 -26.82 11.24
CA TYR A 48 8.11 -25.73 10.26
C TYR A 48 8.33 -24.34 10.89
N GLY A 49 9.47 -24.12 11.55
CA GLY A 49 9.80 -22.83 12.18
C GLY A 49 9.06 -22.54 13.48
N THR A 50 8.48 -23.58 14.09
CA THR A 50 7.72 -23.55 15.35
C THR A 50 8.60 -23.91 16.57
N ARG A 51 9.90 -24.17 16.37
CA ARG A 51 10.82 -24.50 17.45
C ARG A 51 10.97 -23.31 18.39
N ILE A 52 11.24 -23.57 19.67
CA ILE A 52 11.42 -22.54 20.71
C ILE A 52 12.50 -21.52 20.30
N ARG A 53 13.56 -21.96 19.63
CA ARG A 53 14.64 -21.11 19.12
C ARG A 53 14.20 -20.21 17.96
N ASP A 54 13.36 -20.72 17.06
CA ASP A 54 12.84 -19.96 15.91
C ASP A 54 11.82 -18.90 16.37
N ASN A 55 11.01 -19.23 17.39
CA ASN A 55 10.08 -18.31 18.05
C ASN A 55 10.76 -17.11 18.73
N ALA A 56 12.06 -17.14 18.97
CA ALA A 56 12.83 -16.00 19.48
C ALA A 56 13.24 -15.03 18.35
N ILE A 57 13.37 -15.52 17.11
CA ILE A 57 13.80 -14.73 15.96
C ILE A 57 12.61 -14.04 15.28
N HIS A 58 11.42 -14.65 15.32
CA HIS A 58 10.22 -14.09 14.65
C HIS A 58 9.89 -12.65 15.06
N PRO A 59 9.91 -12.26 16.35
CA PRO A 59 9.66 -10.86 16.73
C PRO A 59 10.70 -9.88 16.16
N LEU A 60 11.96 -10.30 16.01
CA LEU A 60 13.02 -9.48 15.43
C LEU A 60 12.82 -9.28 13.92
N LEU A 61 12.48 -10.35 13.20
CA LEU A 61 12.17 -10.28 11.76
C LEU A 61 10.90 -9.47 11.51
N PHE A 62 9.90 -9.62 12.37
CA PHE A 62 8.69 -8.80 12.34
C PHE A 62 9.03 -7.32 12.45
N ASP A 63 9.79 -6.94 13.48
CA ASP A 63 10.18 -5.56 13.74
C ASP A 63 10.98 -4.94 12.58
N LYS A 64 12.00 -5.65 12.11
CA LYS A 64 12.94 -5.13 11.09
C LYS A 64 12.37 -5.15 9.66
N ILE A 65 11.52 -6.12 9.33
CA ILE A 65 11.11 -6.39 7.94
C ILE A 65 9.61 -6.25 7.78
N VAL A 66 8.81 -7.01 8.54
CA VAL A 66 7.36 -7.09 8.30
C VAL A 66 6.67 -5.76 8.62
N CYS A 67 7.04 -5.07 9.70
CA CYS A 67 6.49 -3.76 10.04
C CYS A 67 6.60 -2.74 8.88
N ARG A 68 7.74 -2.72 8.17
CA ARG A 68 7.93 -1.83 7.02
C ARG A 68 7.01 -2.18 5.85
N LYS A 69 6.66 -3.46 5.71
CA LYS A 69 5.77 -3.95 4.66
C LYS A 69 4.29 -3.76 4.97
N ILE A 70 3.88 -3.83 6.23
CA ILE A 70 2.46 -3.73 6.61
C ILE A 70 2.07 -2.35 7.13
N MET A 71 3.03 -1.49 7.50
CA MET A 71 2.76 -0.15 8.01
C MET A 71 3.95 0.80 7.75
N PRO A 72 4.32 1.02 6.47
CA PRO A 72 5.55 1.74 6.11
C PRO A 72 5.60 3.15 6.70
N MET A 73 4.48 3.87 6.69
CA MET A 73 4.42 5.23 7.25
C MET A 73 4.56 5.23 8.78
N ALA A 74 3.98 4.24 9.49
CA ALA A 74 4.17 4.12 10.93
C ALA A 74 5.66 3.94 11.28
N VAL A 75 6.38 3.12 10.52
CA VAL A 75 7.81 2.92 10.73
C VAL A 75 8.62 4.16 10.36
N ARG A 76 8.33 4.78 9.21
CA ARG A 76 9.01 6.00 8.72
C ARG A 76 8.91 7.15 9.72
N PHE A 77 7.75 7.34 10.33
CA PHE A 77 7.51 8.41 11.32
C PHE A 77 7.68 7.95 12.78
N LYS A 78 8.17 6.72 13.00
CA LYS A 78 8.38 6.12 14.34
C LYS A 78 7.13 6.14 15.22
N LEU A 79 5.95 5.95 14.62
CA LEU A 79 4.68 5.89 15.33
C LEU A 79 4.52 4.58 16.12
N ASN A 80 5.22 3.54 15.70
CA ASN A 80 5.25 2.23 16.34
C ASN A 80 6.29 2.11 17.48
N ILE A 81 7.06 3.16 17.76
CA ILE A 81 8.14 3.15 18.76
C ILE A 81 7.75 3.99 19.99
N GLU A 82 7.79 3.36 21.15
CA GLU A 82 7.66 3.97 22.48
C GLU A 82 8.77 3.40 23.37
N ASP A 83 9.45 4.27 24.15
CA ASP A 83 10.59 3.89 25.00
C ASP A 83 11.66 3.04 24.30
N ASN A 84 11.98 3.40 23.04
CA ASN A 84 12.91 2.69 22.16
C ASN A 84 12.54 1.23 21.87
N GLN A 85 11.28 0.85 22.07
CA GLN A 85 10.76 -0.47 21.74
C GLN A 85 9.58 -0.38 20.77
N ASN A 86 9.45 -1.39 19.91
CA ASN A 86 8.27 -1.54 19.07
C ASN A 86 7.06 -1.97 19.92
N VAL A 87 5.99 -1.16 19.88
CA VAL A 87 4.78 -1.35 20.69
C VAL A 87 4.09 -2.69 20.41
N LEU A 88 4.05 -3.16 19.16
CA LEU A 88 3.47 -4.47 18.83
C LEU A 88 4.27 -5.60 19.44
N VAL A 89 5.60 -5.51 19.35
CA VAL A 89 6.51 -6.53 19.87
C VAL A 89 6.53 -6.55 21.39
N SER A 90 6.53 -5.39 22.04
CA SER A 90 6.45 -5.30 23.50
C SER A 90 5.11 -5.82 24.02
N THR A 91 4.00 -5.46 23.38
CA THR A 91 2.65 -5.97 23.72
C THR A 91 2.58 -7.48 23.55
N ALA A 92 3.15 -8.03 22.47
CA ALA A 92 3.15 -9.47 22.20
C ALA A 92 3.87 -10.30 23.28
N LYS A 93 4.80 -9.72 24.06
CA LYS A 93 5.47 -10.42 25.17
C LYS A 93 4.48 -10.83 26.27
N GLN A 94 3.44 -10.02 26.49
CA GLN A 94 2.44 -10.22 27.54
C GLN A 94 1.09 -10.68 26.98
N PHE A 95 0.93 -10.70 25.65
CA PHE A 95 -0.31 -11.03 24.98
C PHE A 95 -0.11 -12.14 23.93
N PRO A 96 -0.25 -13.43 24.34
CA PRO A 96 0.04 -14.59 23.49
C PRO A 96 -0.69 -14.63 22.14
N PRO A 97 -1.98 -14.25 22.01
CA PRO A 97 -2.65 -14.23 20.71
C PRO A 97 -1.91 -13.37 19.67
N LEU A 98 -1.47 -12.17 20.06
CA LEU A 98 -0.74 -11.27 19.17
C LEU A 98 0.65 -11.83 18.83
N ARG A 99 1.31 -12.50 19.78
CA ARG A 99 2.57 -13.18 19.50
C ARG A 99 2.42 -14.22 18.40
N HIS A 100 1.36 -15.04 18.46
CA HIS A 100 1.08 -16.02 17.42
C HIS A 100 0.78 -15.35 16.08
N ALA A 101 0.00 -14.27 16.04
CA ALA A 101 -0.25 -13.51 14.82
C ALA A 101 1.05 -12.93 14.20
N ILE A 102 1.94 -12.39 15.03
CA ILE A 102 3.27 -11.91 14.61
C ILE A 102 4.10 -13.05 14.01
N CYS A 103 4.12 -14.23 14.64
CA CYS A 103 4.82 -15.39 14.07
C CYS A 103 4.20 -15.82 12.74
N ALA A 104 2.87 -15.86 12.65
CA ALA A 104 2.15 -16.28 11.46
C ALA A 104 2.52 -15.43 10.24
N ILE A 105 2.38 -14.09 10.34
CA ILE A 105 2.68 -13.17 9.23
C ILE A 105 4.19 -13.13 8.89
N THR A 106 5.06 -13.33 9.89
CA THR A 106 6.51 -13.40 9.69
C THR A 106 6.90 -14.64 8.88
N LEU A 107 6.38 -15.80 9.26
CA LEU A 107 6.57 -17.04 8.53
C LEU A 107 5.95 -16.98 7.13
N LEU A 108 4.79 -16.32 6.99
CA LEU A 108 4.16 -16.10 5.68
C LEU A 108 5.10 -15.31 4.76
N ASN A 109 5.59 -14.15 5.22
CA ASN A 109 6.50 -13.31 4.45
C ASN A 109 7.76 -14.08 4.01
N SER A 110 8.37 -14.83 4.93
CA SER A 110 9.56 -15.65 4.61
C SER A 110 9.22 -16.77 3.65
N GLY A 111 8.09 -17.45 3.87
CA GLY A 111 7.69 -18.61 3.07
C GLY A 111 7.30 -18.27 1.65
N MET A 112 6.70 -17.09 1.46
CA MET A 112 6.33 -16.57 0.15
C MET A 112 7.51 -16.08 -0.70
N LYS A 113 8.65 -15.78 -0.08
CA LYS A 113 9.84 -15.35 -0.82
C LYS A 113 10.62 -16.56 -1.31
N ASN A 114 11.28 -17.26 -0.39
CA ASN A 114 12.31 -18.25 -0.73
C ASN A 114 12.23 -19.53 0.13
N ARG A 115 11.18 -19.69 0.95
CA ARG A 115 11.08 -20.78 1.95
C ARG A 115 9.69 -21.41 2.04
N PRO A 116 9.15 -21.98 0.95
CA PRO A 116 7.77 -22.48 0.89
C PRO A 116 7.42 -23.45 2.03
N GLU A 117 8.40 -24.17 2.58
CA GLU A 117 8.25 -25.03 3.75
C GLU A 117 7.69 -24.31 4.99
N LEU A 118 7.92 -23.00 5.15
CA LEU A 118 7.45 -22.22 6.31
C LEU A 118 5.96 -21.86 6.26
N VAL A 119 5.29 -22.04 5.12
CA VAL A 119 3.87 -21.70 4.95
C VAL A 119 2.98 -22.54 5.86
N ALA A 120 3.30 -23.82 6.08
CA ALA A 120 2.54 -24.66 6.99
C ALA A 120 2.59 -24.15 8.45
N GLY A 121 3.77 -23.76 8.91
CA GLY A 121 3.95 -23.18 10.25
C GLY A 121 3.25 -21.82 10.41
N SER A 122 3.17 -21.06 9.31
CA SER A 122 2.39 -19.81 9.25
C SER A 122 0.90 -20.05 9.56
N PHE A 123 0.28 -21.03 8.91
CA PHE A 123 -1.12 -21.40 9.18
C PHE A 123 -1.34 -21.89 10.60
N GLN A 124 -0.42 -22.72 11.12
CA GLN A 124 -0.52 -23.21 12.48
C GLN A 124 -0.53 -22.07 13.51
N HIS A 125 0.32 -21.06 13.35
CA HIS A 125 0.32 -19.90 14.22
C HIS A 125 -0.91 -19.01 14.05
N TYR A 126 -1.46 -18.90 12.84
CA TYR A 126 -2.74 -18.21 12.62
C TYR A 126 -3.87 -18.88 13.42
N ASP A 127 -4.01 -20.20 13.32
CA ASP A 127 -5.04 -20.96 14.04
C ASP A 127 -4.85 -20.86 15.57
N GLN A 128 -3.60 -20.87 16.04
CA GLN A 128 -3.27 -20.64 17.45
C GLN A 128 -3.65 -19.24 17.91
N ALA A 129 -3.43 -18.20 17.09
CA ALA A 129 -3.84 -16.84 17.41
C ALA A 129 -5.36 -16.73 17.58
N ILE A 130 -6.13 -17.32 16.67
CA ILE A 130 -7.60 -17.37 16.74
C ILE A 130 -8.08 -18.16 17.97
N THR A 131 -7.49 -19.32 18.22
CA THR A 131 -7.85 -20.16 19.38
C THR A 131 -7.56 -19.45 20.69
N ALA A 132 -6.39 -18.84 20.82
CA ALA A 132 -6.02 -18.07 22.01
C ALA A 132 -6.91 -16.82 22.19
N CYS A 133 -7.32 -16.17 21.09
CA CYS A 133 -8.27 -15.05 21.09
C CYS A 133 -9.64 -15.44 21.66
N ARG A 134 -10.16 -16.63 21.30
CA ARG A 134 -11.46 -17.11 21.80
C ARG A 134 -11.48 -17.38 23.31
N SER A 135 -10.32 -17.69 23.88
CA SER A 135 -10.16 -18.00 25.31
C SER A 135 -9.80 -16.78 26.16
N MET A 136 -9.88 -15.56 25.61
CA MET A 136 -9.49 -14.34 26.33
C MET A 136 -10.51 -13.92 27.39
N PRO A 137 -10.05 -13.44 28.56
CA PRO A 137 -10.95 -12.88 29.56
C PRO A 137 -11.54 -11.54 29.07
N PRO A 138 -12.76 -11.16 29.52
CA PRO A 138 -13.38 -9.88 29.17
C PRO A 138 -12.54 -8.65 29.59
N SER A 139 -11.68 -8.78 30.60
CA SER A 139 -10.79 -7.73 31.11
C SER A 139 -9.53 -7.49 30.27
N THR A 140 -9.44 -8.12 29.09
CA THR A 140 -8.28 -7.99 28.20
C THR A 140 -8.15 -6.56 27.67
N ASN A 141 -6.92 -6.05 27.60
CA ASN A 141 -6.64 -4.72 27.05
C ASN A 141 -7.19 -4.59 25.60
N PRO A 142 -8.15 -3.69 25.33
CA PRO A 142 -8.76 -3.53 24.02
C PRO A 142 -7.77 -3.09 22.94
N GLU A 143 -6.70 -2.37 23.29
CA GLU A 143 -5.64 -1.98 22.36
C GLU A 143 -4.81 -3.19 21.91
N ALA A 144 -4.50 -4.11 22.81
CA ALA A 144 -3.81 -5.36 22.45
C ALA A 144 -4.67 -6.22 21.51
N VAL A 145 -5.98 -6.26 21.74
CA VAL A 145 -6.95 -6.95 20.86
C VAL A 145 -7.05 -6.24 19.50
N PHE A 146 -7.01 -4.90 19.48
CA PHE A 146 -6.97 -4.13 18.24
C PHE A 146 -5.73 -4.49 17.41
N PHE A 147 -4.54 -4.50 18.01
CA PHE A 147 -3.30 -4.89 17.35
C PHE A 147 -3.34 -6.33 16.82
N LEU A 148 -3.91 -7.26 17.57
CA LEU A 148 -4.11 -8.64 17.11
C LEU A 148 -4.91 -8.68 15.81
N HIS A 149 -6.09 -8.05 15.80
CA HIS A 149 -6.95 -8.07 14.61
C HIS A 149 -6.37 -7.29 13.44
N PHE A 150 -5.58 -6.24 13.69
CA PHE A 150 -4.84 -5.56 12.63
C PHE A 150 -3.81 -6.50 11.99
N VAL A 151 -2.98 -7.20 12.78
CA VAL A 151 -1.97 -8.12 12.22
C VAL A 151 -2.62 -9.30 11.49
N LEU A 152 -3.73 -9.83 12.01
CA LEU A 152 -4.49 -10.90 11.33
C LEU A 152 -5.19 -10.41 10.05
N LEU A 153 -5.65 -9.15 10.01
CA LEU A 153 -6.15 -8.55 8.78
C LEU A 153 -5.04 -8.46 7.71
N MET A 154 -3.85 -7.97 8.07
CA MET A 154 -2.72 -7.90 7.14
C MET A 154 -2.28 -9.29 6.68
N TYR A 155 -2.38 -10.30 7.56
CA TYR A 155 -2.19 -11.70 7.19
C TYR A 155 -3.19 -12.14 6.13
N ASP A 156 -4.50 -11.98 6.39
CA ASP A 156 -5.56 -12.40 5.49
C ASP A 156 -5.48 -11.73 4.13
N ILE A 157 -5.16 -10.43 4.08
CA ILE A 157 -4.96 -9.73 2.80
C ILE A 157 -3.75 -10.31 2.06
N ALA A 158 -2.66 -10.63 2.77
CA ALA A 158 -1.48 -11.26 2.20
C ALA A 158 -1.74 -12.72 1.76
N CYS A 159 -2.78 -13.36 2.28
CA CYS A 159 -3.20 -14.69 1.89
C CYS A 159 -4.20 -14.68 0.73
N ALA A 160 -5.16 -13.75 0.70
CA ALA A 160 -6.12 -13.57 -0.42
C ALA A 160 -5.41 -13.21 -1.73
N SER A 161 -4.28 -12.57 -1.56
CA SER A 161 -3.24 -12.32 -2.52
C SER A 161 -2.66 -13.58 -3.20
N GLN A 162 -2.65 -14.70 -2.50
CA GLN A 162 -2.27 -16.00 -3.04
C GLN A 162 -3.54 -16.68 -3.56
N ARG A 163 -3.48 -17.39 -4.68
CA ARG A 163 -4.62 -18.14 -5.26
C ARG A 163 -5.01 -19.36 -4.42
N TRP A 164 -5.27 -19.17 -3.14
CA TRP A 164 -5.69 -20.21 -2.21
C TRP A 164 -7.21 -20.42 -2.30
N PRO A 165 -7.72 -21.64 -2.06
CA PRO A 165 -9.13 -21.96 -2.23
C PRO A 165 -10.06 -20.97 -1.50
N GLU A 166 -11.15 -20.58 -2.17
CA GLU A 166 -12.01 -19.40 -1.95
C GLU A 166 -12.78 -19.31 -0.60
N ASN A 167 -12.34 -19.92 0.50
CA ASN A 167 -13.19 -20.02 1.70
C ASN A 167 -12.47 -19.82 3.04
N ARG A 168 -11.34 -19.09 3.06
CA ARG A 168 -10.56 -18.87 4.30
C ARG A 168 -10.36 -17.41 4.71
N SER A 169 -10.78 -16.42 3.94
CA SER A 169 -10.58 -15.01 4.33
C SER A 169 -11.54 -14.63 5.47
N SER A 170 -10.98 -14.37 6.65
CA SER A 170 -11.72 -13.83 7.81
C SER A 170 -11.63 -12.30 7.86
N TRP A 171 -11.23 -11.66 6.76
CA TRP A 171 -10.93 -10.23 6.72
C TRP A 171 -12.12 -9.37 7.18
N ALA A 172 -13.35 -9.72 6.79
CA ALA A 172 -14.57 -9.03 7.17
C ALA A 172 -14.84 -9.13 8.68
N LEU A 173 -14.50 -10.27 9.28
CA LEU A 173 -14.58 -10.46 10.73
C LEU A 173 -13.57 -9.55 11.45
N HIS A 174 -12.35 -9.45 10.94
CA HIS A 174 -11.33 -8.57 11.49
C HIS A 174 -11.72 -7.10 11.35
N LEU A 175 -12.23 -6.68 10.20
CA LEU A 175 -12.71 -5.32 9.96
C LEU A 175 -13.86 -4.93 10.90
N ARG A 176 -14.86 -5.81 11.09
CA ARG A 176 -15.94 -5.58 12.07
C ARG A 176 -15.42 -5.46 13.49
N LYS A 177 -14.47 -6.33 13.87
CA LYS A 177 -13.92 -6.31 15.22
C LYS A 177 -13.07 -5.07 15.45
N LEU A 178 -12.24 -4.67 14.49
CA LEU A 178 -11.49 -3.42 14.50
C LEU A 178 -12.43 -2.21 14.62
N ALA A 179 -13.53 -2.19 13.87
CA ALA A 179 -14.54 -1.13 13.93
C ALA A 179 -15.12 -0.98 15.34
N SER A 180 -15.45 -2.10 15.99
CA SER A 180 -15.95 -2.10 17.38
C SER A 180 -14.92 -1.62 18.42
N LEU A 181 -13.63 -1.67 18.09
CA LEU A 181 -12.52 -1.31 18.97
C LEU A 181 -11.91 0.06 18.64
N ALA A 182 -12.31 0.66 17.52
CA ALA A 182 -11.80 1.94 17.03
C ALA A 182 -12.37 3.13 17.81
N HIS A 183 -13.61 2.98 18.28
CA HIS A 183 -14.27 3.98 19.11
C HIS A 183 -13.82 3.83 20.56
N GLU A 184 -13.37 4.93 21.14
CA GLU A 184 -12.95 5.01 22.52
C GLU A 184 -13.85 6.00 23.28
N PRO A 185 -14.18 5.73 24.55
CA PRO A 185 -14.95 6.67 25.37
C PRO A 185 -14.24 8.02 25.47
N ALA A 186 -15.01 9.11 25.51
CA ALA A 186 -14.49 10.46 25.64
C ALA A 186 -13.53 10.58 26.84
N GLY A 187 -12.33 11.11 26.61
CA GLY A 187 -11.29 11.29 27.63
C GLY A 187 -10.31 10.12 27.79
N SER A 188 -10.48 9.02 27.06
CA SER A 188 -9.51 7.91 27.07
C SER A 188 -8.24 8.27 26.29
N ALA A 189 -7.07 8.05 26.89
CA ALA A 189 -5.80 8.21 26.19
C ALA A 189 -5.60 7.05 25.20
N VAL A 190 -5.51 7.35 23.91
CA VAL A 190 -5.25 6.36 22.86
C VAL A 190 -3.77 6.33 22.54
N GLY A 191 -3.18 5.14 22.51
CA GLY A 191 -1.78 4.95 22.12
C GLY A 191 -1.52 5.46 20.69
N ARG A 192 -0.31 5.97 20.45
CA ARG A 192 0.04 6.63 19.18
C ARG A 192 -0.16 5.71 17.99
N LEU A 193 0.29 4.46 18.13
CA LEU A 193 0.19 3.46 17.09
C LEU A 193 -1.28 3.11 16.81
N LYS A 194 -2.11 2.90 17.84
CA LYS A 194 -3.53 2.59 17.66
C LYS A 194 -4.27 3.72 16.92
N ALA A 195 -4.00 4.98 17.27
CA ALA A 195 -4.60 6.11 16.59
C ALA A 195 -4.26 6.13 15.10
N TYR A 196 -2.98 5.96 14.74
CA TYR A 196 -2.57 5.86 13.33
C TYR A 196 -3.23 4.67 12.62
N LEU A 197 -3.20 3.48 13.24
CA LEU A 197 -3.76 2.27 12.64
C LEU A 197 -5.28 2.39 12.45
N SER A 198 -5.98 3.16 13.28
CA SER A 198 -7.42 3.40 13.12
C SER A 198 -7.75 4.11 11.80
N TRP A 199 -6.94 5.08 11.40
CA TRP A 199 -7.09 5.76 10.10
C TRP A 199 -6.57 4.90 8.95
N TYR A 200 -5.50 4.15 9.17
CA TYR A 200 -4.95 3.27 8.14
C TYR A 200 -5.92 2.12 7.79
N VAL A 201 -6.58 1.52 8.78
CA VAL A 201 -7.62 0.50 8.56
C VAL A 201 -8.82 1.10 7.82
N LEU A 202 -9.22 2.34 8.13
CA LEU A 202 -10.28 3.05 7.39
C LEU A 202 -9.92 3.16 5.90
N LEU A 203 -8.69 3.54 5.57
CA LEU A 203 -8.21 3.62 4.19
C LEU A 203 -8.21 2.26 3.51
N LEU A 204 -7.67 1.22 4.16
CA LEU A 204 -7.61 -0.13 3.60
C LEU A 204 -9.01 -0.66 3.28
N ASP A 205 -9.97 -0.50 4.20
CA ASP A 205 -11.35 -0.92 4.01
C ASP A 205 -12.04 -0.12 2.91
N ALA A 206 -11.83 1.20 2.88
CA ALA A 206 -12.38 2.06 1.85
C ALA A 206 -11.84 1.70 0.46
N GLN A 207 -10.51 1.53 0.33
CA GLN A 207 -9.86 1.13 -0.92
C GLN A 207 -10.30 -0.25 -1.39
N ALA A 208 -10.52 -1.19 -0.47
CA ALA A 208 -11.02 -2.51 -0.85
C ALA A 208 -12.49 -2.46 -1.31
N GLY A 209 -13.32 -1.59 -0.71
CA GLY A 209 -14.66 -1.32 -1.22
C GLY A 209 -14.65 -0.68 -2.61
N LEU A 210 -13.74 0.26 -2.84
CA LEU A 210 -13.48 0.84 -4.17
C LEU A 210 -12.92 -0.21 -5.15
N ALA A 211 -12.23 -1.24 -4.69
CA ALA A 211 -11.82 -2.38 -5.52
C ALA A 211 -12.98 -3.31 -5.91
N GLY A 212 -14.21 -3.02 -5.47
CA GLY A 212 -15.39 -3.83 -5.73
C GLY A 212 -15.46 -5.09 -4.86
N ASN A 213 -14.77 -5.13 -3.73
CA ASN A 213 -14.87 -6.25 -2.80
C ASN A 213 -16.17 -6.15 -1.97
N PRO A 214 -17.13 -7.08 -2.14
CA PRO A 214 -18.43 -7.00 -1.46
C PRO A 214 -18.37 -7.22 0.05
N GLU A 215 -17.28 -7.81 0.55
CA GLU A 215 -17.10 -8.03 1.99
C GLU A 215 -16.46 -6.83 2.70
N ALA A 216 -16.16 -5.76 1.96
CA ALA A 216 -15.53 -4.55 2.45
C ALA A 216 -16.56 -3.58 3.07
N GLY A 217 -16.05 -2.48 3.63
CA GLY A 217 -16.83 -1.34 4.06
C GLY A 217 -17.42 -1.49 5.47
N HIS A 218 -17.06 -2.54 6.20
CA HIS A 218 -17.52 -2.74 7.58
C HIS A 218 -16.99 -1.67 8.53
N TYR A 219 -15.69 -1.36 8.44
CA TYR A 219 -15.04 -0.32 9.24
C TYR A 219 -15.45 1.07 8.74
N THR A 220 -15.50 1.24 7.41
CA THR A 220 -15.96 2.48 6.78
C THR A 220 -17.36 2.88 7.20
N ARG A 221 -18.32 1.94 7.19
CA ARG A 221 -19.70 2.20 7.60
C ARG A 221 -19.79 2.58 9.08
N ALA A 222 -19.10 1.83 9.95
CA ALA A 222 -19.06 2.16 11.37
C ALA A 222 -18.47 3.56 11.63
N PHE A 223 -17.43 3.97 10.89
CA PHE A 223 -16.89 5.32 10.98
C PHE A 223 -17.92 6.39 10.60
N LEU A 224 -18.65 6.21 9.49
CA LEU A 224 -19.67 7.14 9.03
C LEU A 224 -20.86 7.22 10.02
N ASP A 225 -21.30 6.06 10.54
CA ASP A 225 -22.43 5.94 11.47
C ASP A 225 -22.11 6.54 12.85
N ASN A 226 -20.84 6.50 13.28
CA ASN A 226 -20.39 7.02 14.56
C ASN A 226 -19.81 8.44 14.47
N GLY A 227 -20.41 9.29 13.62
CA GLY A 227 -20.11 10.72 13.58
C GLY A 227 -18.77 11.09 12.95
N ARG A 228 -18.18 10.22 12.12
CA ARG A 228 -16.93 10.49 11.37
C ARG A 228 -15.74 10.85 12.29
N SER A 229 -15.68 10.22 13.46
CA SER A 229 -14.64 10.49 14.45
C SER A 229 -13.74 9.28 14.68
N LEU A 230 -12.44 9.51 14.59
CA LEU A 230 -11.38 8.58 15.00
C LEU A 230 -10.35 9.34 15.85
N PRO A 231 -9.56 8.64 16.68
CA PRO A 231 -8.50 9.26 17.44
C PRO A 231 -7.50 9.97 16.52
N VAL A 232 -7.22 11.25 16.81
CA VAL A 232 -6.13 11.98 16.15
C VAL A 232 -4.83 11.38 16.63
N TRP A 233 -3.96 10.94 15.72
CA TRP A 233 -2.70 10.34 16.15
C TRP A 233 -1.72 11.41 16.63
N PRO A 234 -1.16 11.26 17.84
CA PRO A 234 -0.27 12.25 18.40
C PRO A 234 1.07 12.27 17.65
N ILE A 235 1.61 13.47 17.50
CA ILE A 235 2.93 13.70 16.91
C ILE A 235 3.99 13.07 17.84
N SER A 236 4.95 12.35 17.28
CA SER A 236 6.04 11.77 18.09
C SER A 236 6.94 12.87 18.67
N ARG A 237 7.58 12.63 19.82
CA ARG A 237 8.44 13.62 20.49
C ARG A 237 9.53 14.16 19.56
N SER A 238 10.12 13.30 18.72
CA SER A 238 11.10 13.71 17.71
C SER A 238 10.50 14.64 16.66
N GLN A 239 9.24 14.42 16.26
CA GLN A 239 8.56 15.28 15.30
C GLN A 239 8.09 16.60 15.94
N GLN A 240 7.76 16.61 17.23
CA GLN A 240 7.47 17.85 17.96
C GLN A 240 8.67 18.80 17.99
N VAL A 241 9.88 18.25 18.18
CA VAL A 241 11.14 19.04 18.09
C VAL A 241 11.33 19.62 16.69
N ILE A 242 11.06 18.83 15.65
CA ILE A 242 11.13 19.26 14.25
C ILE A 242 10.10 20.38 13.99
N LEU A 243 8.88 20.25 14.50
CA LEU A 243 7.78 21.20 14.34
C LEU A 243 7.80 22.35 15.37
N SER A 244 8.93 22.59 16.04
CA SER A 244 9.07 23.66 17.05
C SER A 244 9.28 25.05 16.46
N ALA A 245 9.47 25.17 15.15
CA ALA A 245 9.55 26.45 14.46
C ALA A 245 8.21 27.22 14.51
N PRO A 246 8.23 28.57 14.49
CA PRO A 246 7.01 29.37 14.36
C PRO A 246 6.18 28.92 13.14
N ASP A 247 4.87 28.84 13.29
CA ASP A 247 3.88 28.48 12.25
C ASP A 247 3.98 27.05 11.66
N ALA A 248 5.07 26.33 11.91
CA ALA A 248 5.28 24.96 11.44
C ALA A 248 4.25 23.98 11.98
N MET A 249 3.93 24.08 13.27
CA MET A 249 2.90 23.24 13.89
C MET A 249 1.52 23.52 13.30
N ASP A 250 1.16 24.79 13.12
CA ASP A 250 -0.12 25.18 12.54
C ASP A 250 -0.25 24.69 11.09
N THR A 251 0.80 24.90 10.28
CA THR A 251 0.89 24.38 8.91
C THR A 251 0.78 22.85 8.86
N PHE A 252 1.47 22.15 9.78
CA PHE A 252 1.35 20.69 9.91
C PHE A 252 -0.09 20.28 10.22
N LEU A 253 -0.75 20.95 11.16
CA LEU A 253 -2.13 20.66 11.54
C LEU A 253 -3.10 20.91 10.37
N GLN A 254 -2.87 21.94 9.56
CA GLN A 254 -3.65 22.19 8.34
C GLN A 254 -3.47 21.05 7.31
N ALA A 255 -2.22 20.64 7.02
CA ALA A 255 -1.93 19.51 6.12
C ALA A 255 -2.47 18.17 6.67
N HIS A 256 -2.40 17.97 7.98
CA HIS A 256 -2.93 16.79 8.65
C HIS A 256 -4.45 16.76 8.57
N LYS A 257 -5.14 17.88 8.84
CA LYS A 257 -6.59 18.02 8.67
C LYS A 257 -7.03 17.70 7.24
N LEU A 258 -6.29 18.15 6.22
CA LEU A 258 -6.54 17.77 4.82
C LEU A 258 -6.51 16.25 4.63
N SER A 259 -5.51 15.57 5.21
CA SER A 259 -5.43 14.10 5.13
C SER A 259 -6.66 13.43 5.75
N LEU A 260 -7.14 13.93 6.90
CA LEU A 260 -8.33 13.42 7.58
C LEU A 260 -9.60 13.59 6.73
N ILE A 261 -9.76 14.76 6.09
CA ILE A 261 -10.87 15.04 5.19
C ILE A 261 -10.82 14.10 3.97
N THR A 262 -9.64 13.85 3.42
CA THR A 262 -9.50 12.91 2.31
C THR A 262 -9.89 11.49 2.71
N PHE A 263 -9.56 11.02 3.93
CA PHE A 263 -10.05 9.73 4.43
C PHE A 263 -11.58 9.68 4.57
N GLU A 264 -12.21 10.79 4.99
CA GLU A 264 -13.66 10.89 5.05
C GLU A 264 -14.28 10.78 3.65
N MET A 265 -13.73 11.48 2.65
CA MET A 265 -14.19 11.36 1.26
C MET A 265 -14.03 9.94 0.72
N PHE A 266 -12.91 9.26 1.03
CA PHE A 266 -12.72 7.83 0.72
C PHE A 266 -13.80 6.98 1.34
N ALA A 267 -14.16 7.24 2.60
CA ALA A 267 -15.20 6.50 3.29
C ALA A 267 -16.57 6.65 2.61
N GLU A 268 -16.99 7.89 2.34
CA GLU A 268 -18.25 8.20 1.68
C GLU A 268 -18.32 7.58 0.27
N GLN A 269 -17.27 7.77 -0.53
CA GLN A 269 -17.20 7.27 -1.91
C GLN A 269 -17.12 5.75 -1.99
N SER A 270 -16.45 5.09 -1.04
CA SER A 270 -16.38 3.63 -0.98
C SER A 270 -17.76 3.01 -0.73
N GLN A 271 -18.53 3.54 0.22
CA GLN A 271 -19.90 3.07 0.46
C GLN A 271 -20.82 3.34 -0.74
N ALA A 272 -20.66 4.49 -1.39
CA ALA A 272 -21.39 4.79 -2.61
C ALA A 272 -21.08 3.78 -3.72
N SER A 273 -19.80 3.52 -4.01
CA SER A 273 -19.39 2.55 -5.04
C SER A 273 -19.97 1.15 -4.77
N LEU A 274 -19.87 0.65 -3.53
CA LEU A 274 -20.46 -0.63 -3.15
C LEU A 274 -21.99 -0.66 -3.37
N SER A 275 -22.68 0.42 -2.97
CA SER A 275 -24.12 0.56 -3.16
C SER A 275 -24.49 0.55 -4.65
N PHE A 276 -23.91 1.43 -5.46
CA PHE A 276 -24.19 1.55 -6.88
C PHE A 276 -23.84 0.27 -7.65
N ARG A 277 -22.70 -0.37 -7.37
CA ARG A 277 -22.33 -1.64 -8.02
C ARG A 277 -23.29 -2.77 -7.66
N SER A 278 -23.85 -2.79 -6.44
CA SER A 278 -24.88 -3.76 -6.05
C SER A 278 -26.22 -3.50 -6.75
N THR A 279 -26.69 -2.25 -6.78
CA THR A 279 -27.99 -1.88 -7.38
C THR A 279 -27.98 -1.91 -8.91
N PHE A 280 -26.81 -1.69 -9.52
CA PHE A 280 -26.62 -1.82 -10.97
C PHE A 280 -26.78 -3.28 -11.44
N ARG A 281 -26.31 -4.25 -10.65
CA ARG A 281 -26.56 -5.68 -10.92
C ARG A 281 -28.05 -5.99 -10.93
N ASP A 282 -28.80 -5.32 -10.06
CA ASP A 282 -30.27 -5.44 -10.00
C ASP A 282 -30.99 -4.55 -11.03
N ARG A 283 -30.26 -3.78 -11.87
CA ARG A 283 -30.77 -2.84 -12.88
C ARG A 283 -31.73 -1.77 -12.33
N ARG A 284 -31.48 -1.30 -11.11
CA ARG A 284 -32.42 -0.43 -10.37
C ARG A 284 -32.21 1.07 -10.53
N VAL A 285 -31.12 1.52 -11.14
CA VAL A 285 -30.73 2.94 -11.17
C VAL A 285 -30.72 3.48 -12.59
N ALA A 286 -31.40 4.62 -12.82
CA ALA A 286 -31.46 5.27 -14.12
C ALA A 286 -30.16 6.02 -14.46
N LEU A 287 -29.87 6.23 -15.76
CA LEU A 287 -28.68 6.96 -16.21
C LEU A 287 -28.60 8.37 -15.61
N GLN A 288 -29.69 9.14 -15.65
CA GLN A 288 -29.68 10.51 -15.13
C GLN A 288 -29.35 10.58 -13.64
N GLU A 289 -29.93 9.68 -12.84
CA GLU A 289 -29.67 9.59 -11.40
C GLU A 289 -28.18 9.30 -11.11
N ARG A 290 -27.54 8.46 -11.93
CA ARG A 290 -26.09 8.21 -11.83
C ARG A 290 -25.28 9.47 -12.14
N LEU A 291 -25.58 10.15 -13.25
CA LEU A 291 -24.86 11.36 -13.65
C LEU A 291 -25.02 12.49 -12.63
N ASP A 292 -26.23 12.71 -12.13
CA ASP A 292 -26.51 13.71 -11.09
C ASP A 292 -25.74 13.40 -9.80
N PHE A 293 -25.67 12.12 -9.42
CA PHE A 293 -24.90 11.68 -8.25
C PHE A 293 -23.39 11.95 -8.41
N ILE A 294 -22.80 11.62 -9.57
CA ILE A 294 -21.38 11.89 -9.83
C ILE A 294 -21.09 13.39 -9.75
N GLN A 295 -21.93 14.21 -10.38
CA GLN A 295 -21.75 15.66 -10.39
C GLN A 295 -21.89 16.27 -8.99
N ASP A 296 -22.91 15.86 -8.22
CA ASP A 296 -23.11 16.31 -6.84
C ASP A 296 -21.92 15.94 -5.93
N LEU A 297 -21.48 14.68 -5.99
CA LEU A 297 -20.36 14.21 -5.17
C LEU A 297 -19.04 14.89 -5.55
N SER A 298 -18.81 15.13 -6.85
CA SER A 298 -17.63 15.86 -7.35
C SER A 298 -17.61 17.30 -6.83
N ASN A 299 -18.74 18.01 -6.94
CA ASN A 299 -18.87 19.37 -6.43
C ASN A 299 -18.63 19.44 -4.92
N ARG A 300 -19.23 18.53 -4.13
CA ARG A 300 -19.03 18.48 -2.68
C ARG A 300 -17.58 18.19 -2.30
N HIS A 301 -16.90 17.29 -3.01
CA HIS A 301 -15.48 17.03 -2.79
C HIS A 301 -14.63 18.26 -3.10
N ALA A 302 -14.88 18.94 -4.23
CA ALA A 302 -14.16 20.15 -4.62
C ALA A 302 -14.39 21.32 -3.64
N GLU A 303 -15.60 21.46 -3.10
CA GLU A 303 -15.91 22.43 -2.04
C GLU A 303 -15.19 22.10 -0.73
N LYS A 304 -15.27 20.85 -0.26
CA LYS A 304 -14.57 20.40 0.95
C LYS A 304 -13.06 20.59 0.83
N TRP A 305 -12.46 20.27 -0.34
CA TRP A 305 -11.04 20.49 -0.61
C TRP A 305 -10.68 21.97 -0.56
N ARG A 306 -11.34 22.82 -1.35
CA ARG A 306 -11.05 24.26 -1.41
C ARG A 306 -11.23 24.96 -0.06
N ALA A 307 -12.22 24.56 0.73
CA ALA A 307 -12.47 25.14 2.05
C ALA A 307 -11.38 24.81 3.09
N ASN A 308 -10.58 23.77 2.85
CA ASN A 308 -9.58 23.30 3.82
C ASN A 308 -8.15 23.28 3.27
N CYS A 309 -7.97 23.46 1.96
CA CYS A 309 -6.66 23.53 1.31
C CYS A 309 -6.18 24.98 1.29
N PRO A 310 -5.15 25.33 2.07
CA PRO A 310 -4.58 26.66 2.02
C PRO A 310 -3.87 26.89 0.69
N ALA A 311 -4.13 28.02 0.03
CA ALA A 311 -3.58 28.36 -1.28
C ALA A 311 -2.03 28.31 -1.31
N TYR A 312 -1.37 28.66 -0.20
CA TYR A 312 0.09 28.63 -0.10
C TYR A 312 0.67 27.21 -0.15
N LEU A 313 -0.08 26.17 0.24
CA LEU A 313 0.37 24.77 0.12
C LEU A 313 0.36 24.30 -1.34
N GLU A 314 -0.50 24.89 -2.19
CA GLU A 314 -0.54 24.56 -3.63
C GLU A 314 0.65 25.13 -4.39
N THR A 315 1.20 26.27 -3.92
CA THR A 315 2.35 26.95 -4.53
C THR A 315 3.66 26.73 -3.79
N TRP A 316 3.71 25.78 -2.84
CA TRP A 316 4.88 25.53 -2.00
C TRP A 316 6.03 24.91 -2.83
N ASP A 317 6.93 25.76 -3.31
CA ASP A 317 8.16 25.36 -4.05
C ASP A 317 9.40 25.35 -3.15
N ASP A 318 9.28 25.76 -1.89
CA ASP A 318 10.44 25.96 -1.03
C ASP A 318 11.04 24.63 -0.52
N LYS A 319 12.35 24.48 -0.71
CA LYS A 319 13.11 23.24 -0.46
C LYS A 319 13.58 23.09 1.00
N SER A 320 13.41 24.13 1.81
CA SER A 320 13.55 24.17 3.28
C SER A 320 12.20 24.55 3.88
N ASP A 321 11.63 23.95 4.91
CA ASP A 321 12.08 22.97 5.90
C ASP A 321 10.85 22.11 6.29
N LEU A 322 11.07 20.94 6.89
CA LEU A 322 10.05 20.04 7.48
C LEU A 322 9.38 19.05 6.51
N GLY A 323 10.15 18.04 6.08
CA GLY A 323 9.68 16.96 5.19
C GLY A 323 8.43 16.19 5.66
N ILE A 324 8.04 16.28 6.94
CA ILE A 324 6.78 15.73 7.45
C ILE A 324 5.55 16.53 6.95
N ILE A 325 5.62 17.86 6.89
CA ILE A 325 4.52 18.70 6.41
C ILE A 325 4.29 18.41 4.93
N ARG A 326 5.36 18.52 4.14
CA ARG A 326 5.32 18.22 2.70
C ARG A 326 4.86 16.79 2.43
N GLY A 327 5.37 15.81 3.18
CA GLY A 327 4.94 14.41 3.04
C GLY A 327 3.45 14.22 3.32
N THR A 328 2.93 14.88 4.36
CA THR A 328 1.51 14.81 4.74
C THR A 328 0.62 15.48 3.69
N TYR A 329 0.99 16.67 3.22
CA TYR A 329 0.26 17.37 2.16
C TYR A 329 0.29 16.60 0.84
N ASN A 330 1.46 16.13 0.39
CA ASN A 330 1.60 15.36 -0.85
C ASN A 330 0.78 14.08 -0.80
N PHE A 331 0.73 13.41 0.36
CA PHE A 331 -0.16 12.28 0.56
C PHE A 331 -1.62 12.69 0.36
N ALA A 332 -2.11 13.71 1.06
CA ALA A 332 -3.50 14.17 0.94
C ALA A 332 -3.86 14.58 -0.50
N ARG A 333 -2.97 15.30 -1.19
CA ARG A 333 -3.16 15.77 -2.58
C ARG A 333 -3.17 14.63 -3.60
N LEU A 334 -2.30 13.62 -3.43
CA LEU A 334 -2.30 12.42 -4.25
C LEU A 334 -3.59 11.64 -4.06
N GLN A 335 -3.98 11.40 -2.81
CA GLN A 335 -5.21 10.69 -2.47
C GLN A 335 -6.46 11.43 -2.97
N TYR A 336 -6.47 12.77 -2.97
CA TYR A 336 -7.53 13.56 -3.60
C TYR A 336 -7.63 13.33 -5.11
N SER A 337 -6.50 13.33 -5.84
CA SER A 337 -6.50 13.00 -7.27
C SER A 337 -7.02 11.59 -7.55
N VAL A 338 -6.67 10.61 -6.70
CA VAL A 338 -7.18 9.24 -6.81
C VAL A 338 -8.70 9.20 -6.64
N LEU A 339 -9.24 9.93 -5.66
CA LEU A 339 -10.69 10.00 -5.44
C LEU A 339 -11.43 10.58 -6.63
N GLN A 340 -10.98 11.72 -7.15
CA GLN A 340 -11.63 12.37 -8.30
C GLN A 340 -11.59 11.45 -9.53
N LEU A 341 -10.42 10.89 -9.84
CA LEU A 341 -10.29 9.98 -10.97
C LEU A 341 -11.18 8.74 -10.81
N TYR A 342 -11.27 8.17 -9.61
CA TYR A 342 -12.15 7.03 -9.37
C TYR A 342 -13.61 7.44 -9.51
N LEU A 343 -13.99 8.59 -8.94
CA LEU A 343 -15.34 9.11 -8.95
C LEU A 343 -15.86 9.24 -10.38
N HIS A 344 -15.04 9.73 -11.30
CA HIS A 344 -15.44 9.94 -12.69
C HIS A 344 -15.40 8.67 -13.55
N THR A 345 -14.70 7.62 -13.10
CA THR A 345 -14.41 6.46 -13.97
C THR A 345 -14.95 5.11 -13.49
N SER A 346 -15.20 4.93 -12.18
CA SER A 346 -15.24 3.59 -11.57
C SER A 346 -16.29 3.38 -10.47
N ILE A 347 -17.18 4.33 -10.18
CA ILE A 347 -18.22 4.18 -9.14
C ILE A 347 -19.20 3.06 -9.46
N TYR A 348 -19.53 2.87 -10.73
CA TYR A 348 -20.44 1.83 -11.18
C TYR A 348 -19.96 1.21 -12.50
N PRO A 349 -20.49 0.04 -12.89
CA PRO A 349 -20.01 -0.68 -14.06
C PRO A 349 -20.18 0.12 -15.35
N TYR A 350 -19.14 0.13 -16.18
CA TYR A 350 -19.12 0.76 -17.51
C TYR A 350 -19.37 2.27 -17.52
N GLN A 351 -19.12 2.96 -16.40
CA GLN A 351 -19.37 4.39 -16.22
C GLN A 351 -18.78 5.27 -17.32
N ARG A 352 -17.60 4.92 -17.83
CA ARG A 352 -16.89 5.71 -18.85
C ARG A 352 -17.61 5.74 -20.21
N LEU A 353 -18.61 4.88 -20.44
CA LEU A 353 -19.46 4.92 -21.63
C LEU A 353 -20.56 5.98 -21.58
N ASP A 354 -20.88 6.50 -20.39
CA ASP A 354 -22.02 7.40 -20.20
C ASP A 354 -21.71 8.86 -20.59
N GLY A 355 -20.44 9.20 -20.89
CA GLY A 355 -20.05 10.51 -21.43
C GLY A 355 -18.61 10.94 -21.14
N ASP A 356 -18.20 12.06 -21.72
CA ASP A 356 -16.83 12.62 -21.66
C ASP A 356 -16.71 13.88 -20.76
N ALA A 357 -17.70 14.14 -19.89
CA ALA A 357 -17.79 15.39 -19.12
C ALA A 357 -16.52 15.72 -18.31
N PHE A 358 -15.83 14.70 -17.81
CA PHE A 358 -14.66 14.84 -16.95
C PHE A 358 -13.32 14.52 -17.66
N THR A 359 -13.32 14.22 -18.96
CA THR A 359 -12.12 13.71 -19.68
C THR A 359 -10.90 14.63 -19.56
N ALA A 360 -11.10 15.96 -19.58
CA ALA A 360 -10.01 16.92 -19.41
C ALA A 360 -9.47 16.98 -17.98
N GLU A 361 -10.33 16.79 -16.97
CA GLU A 361 -9.95 16.75 -15.56
C GLU A 361 -9.25 15.43 -15.22
N ASP A 362 -9.77 14.31 -15.71
CA ASP A 362 -9.19 12.98 -15.55
C ASP A 362 -7.78 12.92 -16.14
N THR A 363 -7.57 13.55 -17.31
CA THR A 363 -6.23 13.66 -17.92
C THR A 363 -5.26 14.38 -16.97
N LYS A 364 -5.68 15.49 -16.34
CA LYS A 364 -4.85 16.21 -15.37
C LYS A 364 -4.54 15.37 -14.14
N HIS A 365 -5.52 14.63 -13.61
CA HIS A 365 -5.30 13.74 -12.47
C HIS A 365 -4.36 12.58 -12.80
N CYS A 366 -4.51 11.95 -13.96
CA CYS A 366 -3.61 10.92 -14.46
C CYS A 366 -2.17 11.43 -14.54
N THR A 367 -1.93 12.54 -15.24
CA THR A 367 -0.59 13.13 -15.39
C THR A 367 -0.01 13.49 -14.02
N TYR A 368 -0.80 14.14 -13.15
CA TYR A 368 -0.36 14.49 -11.80
C TYR A 368 0.08 13.26 -10.98
N ILE A 369 -0.71 12.18 -11.01
CA ILE A 369 -0.39 10.93 -10.28
C ILE A 369 0.93 10.35 -10.82
N ILE A 370 1.04 10.21 -12.14
CA ILE A 370 2.23 9.61 -12.79
C ILE A 370 3.49 10.42 -12.46
N ASP A 371 3.43 11.74 -12.57
CA ASP A 371 4.57 12.61 -12.29
C ASP A 371 4.94 12.63 -10.80
N THR A 372 3.95 12.63 -9.91
CA THR A 372 4.17 12.57 -8.46
C THR A 372 4.90 11.29 -8.06
N VAL A 373 4.47 10.14 -8.59
CA VAL A 373 5.12 8.85 -8.29
C VAL A 373 6.51 8.78 -8.91
N ARG A 374 6.68 9.28 -10.15
CA ARG A 374 8.00 9.37 -10.79
C ARG A 374 8.98 10.19 -9.94
N GLN A 375 8.55 11.34 -9.42
CA GLN A 375 9.36 12.14 -8.50
C GLN A 375 9.69 11.39 -7.21
N SER A 376 8.73 10.65 -6.65
CA SER A 376 8.94 9.83 -5.45
C SER A 376 10.04 8.77 -5.64
N PHE A 377 10.15 8.18 -6.84
CA PHE A 377 11.21 7.21 -7.16
C PHE A 377 12.60 7.84 -7.24
N VAL A 378 12.70 9.10 -7.69
CA VAL A 378 13.96 9.86 -7.67
C VAL A 378 14.50 9.99 -6.24
N PHE A 379 13.61 10.05 -5.25
CA PHE A 379 13.95 10.08 -3.82
C PHE A 379 14.04 8.68 -3.17
N ASN A 380 14.17 7.61 -3.97
CA ASN A 380 14.32 6.22 -3.55
C ASN A 380 13.17 5.68 -2.68
N ASP A 381 11.94 6.18 -2.85
CA ASP A 381 10.76 5.72 -2.10
C ASP A 381 10.04 4.53 -2.78
N LYS A 382 10.82 3.64 -3.43
CA LYS A 382 10.30 2.49 -4.19
C LYS A 382 9.60 1.45 -3.31
N GLU A 383 9.84 1.49 -1.99
CA GLU A 383 9.21 0.61 -1.00
C GLU A 383 7.81 1.08 -0.56
N ASN A 384 7.34 2.24 -1.03
CA ASN A 384 6.05 2.81 -0.64
C ASN A 384 4.89 2.24 -1.48
N HIS A 385 4.41 1.05 -1.10
CA HIS A 385 3.30 0.39 -1.78
C HIS A 385 1.98 1.18 -1.80
N HIS A 386 1.82 2.24 -0.98
CA HIS A 386 0.63 3.12 -1.05
C HIS A 386 0.51 3.89 -2.38
N LEU A 387 1.56 3.93 -3.20
CA LEU A 387 1.54 4.53 -4.53
C LEU A 387 0.94 3.60 -5.60
N ALA A 388 0.91 2.28 -5.35
CA ALA A 388 0.42 1.29 -6.30
C ALA A 388 -1.07 1.46 -6.69
N PRO A 389 -2.02 1.78 -5.78
CA PRO A 389 -3.41 2.07 -6.17
C PRO A 389 -3.51 3.26 -7.12
N ALA A 390 -2.73 4.31 -6.86
CA ALA A 390 -2.76 5.53 -7.65
C ALA A 390 -2.24 5.25 -9.07
N LEU A 391 -1.08 4.58 -9.19
CA LEU A 391 -0.53 4.17 -10.48
C LEU A 391 -1.48 3.27 -11.26
N PHE A 392 -2.09 2.30 -10.59
CA PHE A 392 -3.07 1.41 -11.21
C PHE A 392 -4.22 2.20 -11.83
N LEU A 393 -4.87 3.05 -11.03
CA LEU A 393 -6.03 3.80 -11.48
C LEU A 393 -5.67 4.77 -12.61
N ALA A 394 -4.57 5.51 -12.48
CA ALA A 394 -4.07 6.40 -13.53
C ALA A 394 -3.75 5.64 -14.82
N GLY A 395 -3.08 4.49 -14.73
CA GLY A 395 -2.76 3.65 -15.88
C GLY A 395 -3.99 3.04 -16.56
N ALA A 396 -5.02 2.70 -15.78
CA ALA A 396 -6.27 2.14 -16.30
C ALA A 396 -7.14 3.21 -16.99
N ALA A 397 -7.13 4.44 -16.47
CA ALA A 397 -7.97 5.54 -16.94
C ALA A 397 -7.32 6.40 -18.06
N THR A 398 -5.99 6.50 -18.11
CA THR A 398 -5.32 7.36 -19.10
C THR A 398 -5.51 6.87 -20.53
N LYS A 399 -5.81 7.82 -21.44
CA LYS A 399 -5.82 7.62 -22.90
C LYS A 399 -4.41 7.75 -23.50
N ASN A 400 -3.42 8.22 -22.73
CA ASN A 400 -2.04 8.39 -23.18
C ASN A 400 -1.23 7.09 -23.02
N LEU A 401 -0.78 6.51 -24.15
CA LEU A 401 -0.01 5.27 -24.17
C LEU A 401 1.33 5.37 -23.41
N SER A 402 1.97 6.54 -23.40
CA SER A 402 3.23 6.73 -22.68
C SER A 402 3.05 6.73 -21.16
N GLU A 403 1.96 7.32 -20.65
CA GLU A 403 1.60 7.30 -19.23
C GLU A 403 1.20 5.89 -18.79
N LYS A 404 0.43 5.19 -19.62
CA LYS A 404 0.04 3.79 -19.40
C LYS A 404 1.26 2.87 -19.31
N ALA A 405 2.23 3.02 -20.20
CA ALA A 405 3.50 2.30 -20.13
C ALA A 405 4.31 2.67 -18.87
N ALA A 406 4.37 3.97 -18.52
CA ALA A 406 5.07 4.42 -17.32
C ALA A 406 4.45 3.84 -16.04
N ALA A 407 3.12 3.75 -15.94
CA ALA A 407 2.44 3.14 -14.81
C ALA A 407 2.84 1.67 -14.62
N LEU A 408 2.85 0.89 -15.71
CA LEU A 408 3.25 -0.52 -15.70
C LEU A 408 4.72 -0.69 -15.27
N ILE A 409 5.64 0.11 -15.83
CA ILE A 409 7.06 0.07 -15.48
C ILE A 409 7.25 0.40 -13.99
N MET A 410 6.61 1.47 -13.49
CA MET A 410 6.76 1.86 -12.10
C MET A 410 6.16 0.82 -11.14
N LEU A 411 5.02 0.20 -11.49
CA LEU A 411 4.47 -0.91 -10.71
C LEU A 411 5.41 -2.13 -10.71
N GLN A 412 6.11 -2.39 -11.81
CA GLN A 412 7.11 -3.47 -11.89
C GLN A 412 8.29 -3.19 -10.94
N GLU A 413 8.78 -1.95 -10.88
CA GLU A 413 9.85 -1.57 -9.95
C GLU A 413 9.44 -1.70 -8.46
N MET A 414 8.15 -1.65 -8.17
CA MET A 414 7.58 -1.72 -6.82
C MET A 414 7.17 -3.12 -6.37
N GLU A 415 7.35 -4.16 -7.19
CA GLU A 415 6.85 -5.52 -6.87
C GLU A 415 7.37 -6.09 -5.54
N HIS A 416 8.53 -5.63 -5.09
CA HIS A 416 9.16 -6.07 -3.84
C HIS A 416 8.82 -5.20 -2.62
N ALA A 417 8.14 -4.07 -2.81
CA ALA A 417 7.77 -3.11 -1.77
C ALA A 417 6.79 -3.71 -0.75
N GLY A 418 5.70 -4.31 -1.25
CA GLY A 418 4.59 -4.81 -0.44
C GLY A 418 4.81 -6.19 0.19
N LEU A 419 3.88 -6.60 1.05
CA LEU A 419 3.80 -7.97 1.53
C LEU A 419 3.22 -8.87 0.43
N SER A 420 3.70 -10.11 0.32
CA SER A 420 3.04 -11.14 -0.51
C SER A 420 2.91 -10.83 -2.03
N GLY A 421 3.74 -9.94 -2.57
CA GLY A 421 3.66 -9.55 -3.99
C GLY A 421 2.36 -8.83 -4.35
N ALA A 422 1.77 -8.07 -3.42
CA ALA A 422 0.55 -7.29 -3.63
C ALA A 422 0.65 -6.36 -4.84
N VAL A 423 1.76 -5.64 -4.96
CA VAL A 423 2.01 -4.79 -6.11
C VAL A 423 2.12 -5.58 -7.43
N ALA A 424 2.66 -6.80 -7.42
CA ALA A 424 2.73 -7.64 -8.62
C ALA A 424 1.33 -8.04 -9.12
N ARG A 425 0.37 -8.27 -8.21
CA ARG A 425 -1.04 -8.48 -8.60
C ARG A 425 -1.67 -7.22 -9.15
N VAL A 426 -1.44 -6.07 -8.51
CA VAL A 426 -1.92 -4.78 -9.01
C VAL A 426 -1.42 -4.52 -10.44
N ARG A 427 -0.13 -4.77 -10.70
CA ARG A 427 0.45 -4.74 -12.05
C ARG A 427 -0.24 -5.72 -12.99
N HIS A 428 -0.42 -6.97 -12.57
CA HIS A 428 -1.04 -7.99 -13.40
C HIS A 428 -2.48 -7.62 -13.82
N VAL A 429 -3.27 -7.06 -12.91
CA VAL A 429 -4.62 -6.55 -13.24
C VAL A 429 -4.51 -5.40 -14.24
N LEU A 430 -3.56 -4.47 -14.06
CA LEU A 430 -3.38 -3.38 -15.02
C LEU A 430 -3.00 -3.91 -16.41
N GLU A 431 -2.09 -4.88 -16.51
CA GLU A 431 -1.74 -5.52 -17.78
C GLU A 431 -2.94 -6.15 -18.47
N LEU A 432 -3.82 -6.78 -17.68
CA LEU A 432 -5.06 -7.35 -18.19
C LEU A 432 -6.00 -6.28 -18.73
N VAL A 433 -6.20 -5.20 -17.98
CA VAL A 433 -7.01 -4.04 -18.41
C VAL A 433 -6.46 -3.44 -19.70
N VAL A 434 -5.15 -3.16 -19.75
CA VAL A 434 -4.50 -2.57 -20.92
C VAL A 434 -4.64 -3.46 -22.16
N ARG A 435 -4.49 -4.78 -21.99
CA ARG A 435 -4.65 -5.75 -23.09
C ARG A 435 -6.08 -5.80 -23.62
N GLU A 436 -7.07 -5.87 -22.72
CA GLU A 436 -8.48 -5.91 -23.15
C GLU A 436 -8.92 -4.57 -23.77
N GLN A 437 -8.43 -3.42 -23.27
CA GLN A 437 -8.66 -2.11 -23.88
C GLN A 437 -8.14 -2.07 -25.31
N ALA A 438 -6.90 -2.49 -25.54
CA ALA A 438 -6.32 -2.54 -26.89
C ALA A 438 -7.07 -3.50 -27.82
N LYS A 439 -7.52 -4.64 -27.30
CA LYS A 439 -8.33 -5.61 -28.06
C LYS A 439 -9.68 -5.03 -28.49
N LYS A 440 -10.34 -4.28 -27.61
CA LYS A 440 -11.59 -3.57 -27.92
C LYS A 440 -11.39 -2.55 -29.04
N GLU A 441 -10.35 -1.73 -28.94
CA GLU A 441 -9.98 -0.76 -29.98
C GLU A 441 -9.67 -1.44 -31.32
N MET A 442 -8.89 -2.53 -31.32
CA MET A 442 -8.60 -3.29 -32.55
C MET A 442 -9.85 -3.91 -33.19
N SER A 443 -10.87 -4.22 -32.41
CA SER A 443 -12.16 -4.73 -32.90
C SER A 443 -13.13 -3.62 -33.35
N GLY A 444 -12.71 -2.35 -33.30
CA GLY A 444 -13.54 -1.20 -33.67
C GLY A 444 -14.47 -0.69 -32.56
N GLY A 445 -14.33 -1.20 -31.33
CA GLY A 445 -15.03 -0.72 -30.13
C GLY A 445 -14.25 0.35 -29.36
N SER A 446 -14.75 0.73 -28.19
CA SER A 446 -14.08 1.69 -27.30
C SER A 446 -13.30 1.00 -26.18
N ALA A 447 -12.11 1.52 -25.84
CA ALA A 447 -11.39 1.13 -24.62
C ALA A 447 -12.20 1.39 -23.34
N ASP A 448 -13.15 2.33 -23.38
CA ASP A 448 -14.00 2.71 -22.26
C ASP A 448 -15.05 1.63 -21.92
N GLU A 449 -15.21 0.62 -22.78
CA GLU A 449 -16.03 -0.58 -22.52
C GLU A 449 -15.42 -1.51 -21.47
N VAL A 450 -14.15 -1.32 -21.10
CA VAL A 450 -13.46 -2.18 -20.14
C VAL A 450 -13.64 -1.63 -18.72
N ASP A 451 -14.53 -2.26 -17.94
CA ASP A 451 -14.60 -2.08 -16.50
C ASP A 451 -13.59 -3.01 -15.81
N TRP A 452 -12.58 -2.41 -15.16
CA TRP A 452 -11.49 -3.18 -14.56
C TRP A 452 -11.91 -4.00 -13.34
N ILE A 453 -12.99 -3.61 -12.65
CA ILE A 453 -13.50 -4.35 -11.48
C ILE A 453 -14.22 -5.60 -11.97
N GLU A 454 -15.11 -5.47 -12.96
CA GLU A 454 -15.81 -6.62 -13.55
C GLU A 454 -14.79 -7.58 -14.22
N LEU A 455 -13.82 -7.04 -14.97
CA LEU A 455 -12.76 -7.83 -15.59
C LEU A 455 -11.91 -8.59 -14.55
N SER A 456 -11.58 -7.94 -13.43
CA SER A 456 -10.87 -8.56 -12.31
C SER A 456 -11.68 -9.73 -11.71
N GLN A 457 -12.99 -9.55 -11.53
CA GLN A 457 -13.88 -10.59 -11.01
C GLN A 457 -14.00 -11.78 -11.96
N GLU A 458 -14.13 -11.54 -13.26
CA GLU A 458 -14.16 -12.57 -14.32
C GLU A 458 -12.90 -13.45 -14.32
N HIS A 459 -11.75 -12.86 -13.97
CA HIS A 459 -10.46 -13.55 -13.91
C HIS A 459 -10.12 -14.11 -12.52
N GLY A 460 -11.08 -14.10 -11.58
CA GLY A 460 -10.90 -14.65 -10.23
C GLY A 460 -10.00 -13.81 -9.32
N LEU A 461 -9.84 -12.52 -9.61
CA LEU A 461 -8.98 -11.58 -8.87
C LEU A 461 -9.79 -10.71 -7.88
N LYS A 462 -10.90 -11.25 -7.35
CA LYS A 462 -11.93 -10.55 -6.55
C LYS A 462 -11.44 -9.80 -5.29
N ASN A 463 -10.21 -10.06 -4.84
CA ASN A 463 -9.65 -9.55 -3.57
C ASN A 463 -8.41 -8.67 -3.75
N VAL A 464 -8.29 -7.94 -4.87
CA VAL A 464 -7.14 -7.04 -5.09
C VAL A 464 -7.25 -5.87 -4.11
N VAL A 465 -6.49 -5.94 -3.02
CA VAL A 465 -6.26 -4.80 -2.12
C VAL A 465 -5.08 -4.02 -2.67
N PHE A 466 -5.37 -2.88 -3.29
CA PHE A 466 -4.38 -2.07 -3.96
C PHE A 466 -3.33 -1.46 -3.01
N GLY A 467 -3.60 -1.39 -1.69
CA GLY A 467 -2.83 -0.63 -0.70
C GLY A 467 -1.94 -1.43 0.26
N MET A 468 -1.53 -2.66 -0.09
CA MET A 468 -0.56 -3.49 0.67
C MET A 468 0.73 -3.81 -0.09
#